data_AF-A0A160TSU3-F1
#
_entry.id   AF-A0A160TSU3-F1
#
_cell.length_a   1.000
_cell.length_b   1.000
_cell.length_c   1.000
_cell.angle_alpha   90.00
_cell.angle_beta   90.00
_cell.angle_gamma   90.00
#
_symmetry.space_group_name_H-M   'P 1'
#
loop_
_entity.id
_entity.type
_entity.pdbx_description
1 polymer ?
#
loop_
_entity_poly.entity_id
_entity_poly.type
_entity_poly.pdbx_seq_one_letter_code
_entity_poly.pdbx_strand_id
1 'polypeptide(L)' 'MTYLFVVFILIGDVWVQGDDIEGWASMPYESLESCLDTMSRAEKIQEDLLVFNPKAHQKRFECQEIPD' A
#
# COMPACT_ATOMS: atom_id res chain seq x y z
N MET A 1 -9.35 14.55 11.01
CA MET A 1 -9.33 13.92 9.67
C MET A 1 -7.94 13.37 9.43
N THR A 2 -7.82 12.05 9.47
CA THR A 2 -6.57 11.32 9.21
C THR A 2 -6.78 10.41 8.01
N TYR A 3 -5.74 10.26 7.20
CA TYR A 3 -5.73 9.36 6.05
C TYR A 3 -4.81 8.19 6.33
N LEU A 4 -5.26 6.99 6.01
CA LEU A 4 -4.50 5.77 6.19
C LEU A 4 -3.98 5.28 4.85
N PHE A 5 -2.67 5.23 4.73
CA PHE A 5 -2.02 4.50 3.65
C PHE A 5 -2.07 3.02 3.96
N VAL A 6 -2.84 2.27 3.18
CA VAL A 6 -3.05 0.82 3.34
C VAL A 6 -2.37 0.08 2.19
N VAL A 7 -1.64 -0.97 2.53
CA VAL A 7 -1.03 -1.88 1.56
C VAL A 7 -1.88 -3.13 1.46
N PHE A 8 -2.14 -3.62 0.25
CA PHE A 8 -2.70 -4.96 0.04
C PHE A 8 -1.73 -5.80 -0.78
N ILE A 9 -1.58 -7.07 -0.43
CA ILE A 9 -0.68 -8.02 -1.07
C ILE A 9 -1.50 -9.14 -1.69
N LEU A 10 -1.21 -9.48 -2.95
CA LEU A 10 -1.83 -10.62 -3.62
C LEU A 10 -1.16 -11.93 -3.15
N ILE A 11 -1.94 -12.79 -2.49
CA ILE A 11 -1.51 -14.11 -2.03
C ILE A 11 -2.49 -15.15 -2.61
N GLY A 12 -1.99 -15.97 -3.53
CA GLY A 12 -2.87 -16.77 -4.38
C GLY A 12 -3.74 -15.85 -5.23
N ASP A 13 -5.06 -16.00 -5.15
CA ASP A 13 -6.04 -15.19 -5.89
C ASP A 13 -6.77 -14.17 -4.99
N VAL A 14 -6.26 -13.92 -3.78
CA VAL A 14 -6.90 -13.05 -2.78
C VAL A 14 -6.00 -11.88 -2.43
N TRP A 15 -6.60 -10.68 -2.38
CA TRP A 15 -5.96 -9.48 -1.83
C TRP A 15 -6.09 -9.48 -0.31
N VAL A 16 -4.96 -9.57 0.38
CA VAL A 16 -4.89 -9.55 1.84
C VAL A 16 -4.37 -8.19 2.29
N GLN A 17 -4.99 -7.60 3.31
CA GLN A 17 -4.52 -6.35 3.89
C GLN A 17 -3.17 -6.57 4.57
N GLY A 18 -2.24 -5.64 4.38
CA GLY A 18 -0.89 -5.73 4.90
C GLY A 18 -0.84 -5.82 6.41
N ASP A 19 -1.79 -5.20 7.12
CA ASP A 19 -1.87 -5.26 8.59
C ASP A 19 -2.02 -6.69 9.14
N ASP A 20 -2.55 -7.62 8.35
CA ASP A 20 -2.68 -9.04 8.72
C ASP A 20 -1.39 -9.84 8.44
N ILE A 21 -0.32 -9.19 7.95
CA ILE A 21 0.93 -9.83 7.51
C ILE A 21 2.10 -9.21 8.28
N GLU A 22 2.88 -10.05 8.96
CA GLU A 22 4.05 -9.59 9.72
C GLU A 22 5.03 -8.78 8.85
N GLY A 23 5.42 -7.60 9.35
CA GLY A 23 6.32 -6.69 8.66
C GLY A 23 5.64 -5.71 7.69
N TRP A 24 4.32 -5.78 7.56
CA TRP A 24 3.52 -4.81 6.82
C TRP A 24 2.54 -4.12 7.77
N ALA A 25 2.45 -2.80 7.66
CA ALA A 25 1.56 -2.00 8.48
C ALA A 25 1.09 -0.79 7.68
N SER A 26 -0.19 -0.48 7.86
CA SER A 26 -0.79 0.75 7.39
C SER A 26 -0.19 1.94 8.13
N MET A 27 -0.05 3.07 7.44
CA MET A 27 0.58 4.27 7.99
C MET A 27 -0.37 5.47 7.97
N PRO A 28 -0.54 6.19 9.10
CA PRO A 28 -1.40 7.36 9.16
C PRO A 28 -0.71 8.61 8.60
N TYR A 29 -1.49 9.49 7.98
CA TYR A 29 -1.10 10.77 7.41
C TYR A 29 -2.10 11.86 7.81
N GLU A 30 -1.60 13.06 8.10
CA GLU A 30 -2.44 14.21 8.49
C GLU A 30 -3.14 14.88 7.29
N SER A 31 -2.73 14.57 6.06
CA SER A 31 -3.31 15.14 4.85
C SER A 31 -3.51 14.08 3.75
N LEU A 32 -4.53 14.29 2.92
CA LEU A 32 -4.79 13.45 1.75
C LEU A 32 -3.63 13.52 0.76
N GLU A 33 -3.09 14.73 0.54
CA GLU A 33 -1.97 14.97 -0.37
C GLU A 33 -0.74 14.13 0.02
N SER A 34 -0.33 14.15 1.29
CA SER A 34 0.82 13.36 1.75
C SER A 34 0.59 11.84 1.64
N CYS A 35 -0.65 11.39 1.84
CA CYS A 35 -1.00 9.99 1.64
C CYS A 35 -0.88 9.61 0.15
N LEU A 36 -1.49 10.40 -0.74
CA LEU A 36 -1.47 10.16 -2.19
C LEU A 36 -0.05 10.22 -2.77
N ASP A 37 0.80 11.13 -2.29
CA ASP A 37 2.21 11.20 -2.68
C ASP A 37 2.95 9.91 -2.28
N THR A 38 2.68 9.39 -1.09
CA THR A 38 3.24 8.10 -0.65
C THR A 38 2.74 6.95 -1.52
N MET A 39 1.45 6.94 -1.83
CA MET A 39 0.82 5.95 -2.71
C MET A 39 1.48 5.94 -4.09
N SER A 40 1.62 7.11 -4.72
CA SER A 40 2.27 7.24 -6.03
C SER A 40 3.73 6.75 -6.01
N ARG A 41 4.48 7.05 -4.95
CA ARG A 41 5.85 6.53 -4.78
C ARG A 41 5.88 5.01 -4.62
N ALA A 42 4.95 4.45 -3.85
CA ALA A 42 4.87 3.01 -3.61
C ALA A 42 4.48 2.24 -4.89
N GLU A 43 3.55 2.77 -5.68
CA GLU A 43 3.17 2.24 -6.99
C GLU A 43 4.39 2.15 -7.92
N LYS A 44 5.16 3.25 -8.04
CA LYS A 44 6.37 3.26 -8.86
C LYS A 44 7.41 2.24 -8.40
N ILE A 45 7.65 2.14 -7.09
CA ILE A 45 8.58 1.14 -6.53
C ILE A 45 8.11 -0.28 -6.86
N GLN A 46 6.81 -0.54 -6.79
CA GLN A 46 6.24 -1.84 -7.12
C GLN A 46 6.38 -2.16 -8.62
N GLU A 47 6.14 -1.20 -9.51
CA GLU A 47 6.35 -1.36 -10.95
C GLU A 47 7.82 -1.71 -11.23
N ASP A 48 8.76 -0.92 -10.71
CA ASP A 48 10.19 -1.16 -10.86
C ASP A 48 10.60 -2.55 -10.31
N LEU A 49 10.04 -2.94 -9.16
CA LEU A 49 10.28 -4.25 -8.55
C LEU A 49 9.77 -5.39 -9.44
N LEU A 50 8.58 -5.27 -10.03
CA LEU A 50 8.01 -6.32 -10.88
C LEU A 50 8.78 -6.46 -12.20
N VAL A 51 9.34 -5.37 -12.73
CA VAL A 51 10.25 -5.41 -13.88
C VAL A 51 11.53 -6.18 -13.54
N PHE A 52 12.14 -5.90 -12.37
CA PHE A 52 13.38 -6.56 -11.95
C PHE A 52 13.15 -8.00 -11.47
N ASN A 53 12.03 -8.27 -10.81
CA ASN A 53 11.65 -9.56 -10.25
C ASN A 53 10.16 -9.85 -10.52
N PRO A 54 9.84 -10.50 -11.65
CA PRO A 54 8.46 -10.85 -12.00
C PRO A 54 7.78 -11.82 -11.03
N LYS A 55 8.53 -12.46 -10.13
CA LYS A 55 7.98 -13.35 -9.08
C LYS A 55 7.69 -12.64 -7.76
N ALA A 56 8.01 -11.35 -7.66
CA ALA A 56 7.66 -10.57 -6.47
C ALA A 56 6.14 -10.52 -6.29
N HIS A 57 5.68 -10.47 -5.04
CA HIS A 57 4.25 -10.31 -4.77
C HIS A 57 3.73 -9.02 -5.40
N GLN A 58 2.59 -9.13 -6.09
CA GLN A 58 1.82 -7.98 -6.52
C GLN A 58 1.27 -7.27 -5.29
N LYS A 59 1.31 -5.94 -5.33
CA LYS A 59 0.80 -5.08 -4.28
C LYS A 59 -0.10 -4.02 -4.92
N ARG A 60 -1.13 -3.63 -4.20
CA ARG A 60 -1.93 -2.42 -4.49
C ARG A 60 -1.98 -1.57 -3.23
N PHE A 61 -2.24 -0.29 -3.41
CA PHE A 61 -2.14 0.70 -2.36
C PHE A 61 -3.41 1.55 -2.35
N GLU A 62 -3.84 1.95 -1.17
CA GLU A 62 -5.02 2.80 -1.00
C GLU A 62 -4.74 3.88 0.05
N CYS A 63 -5.38 5.04 -0.14
CA CYS A 63 -5.49 6.09 0.86
C CYS A 63 -6.93 6.16 1.34
N GLN A 64 -7.17 5.75 2.58
CA GLN A 64 -8.50 5.69 3.17
C GLN A 64 -8.68 6.82 4.18
N GLU A 65 -9.78 7.57 4.08
CA GLU A 65 -10.13 8.54 5.11
C GLU A 65 -10.66 7.79 6.35
N ILE A 66 -10.07 8.06 7.52
CA ILE A 66 -10.56 7.51 8.79
C ILE A 66 -11.33 8.62 9.54
N PRO A 67 -12.56 8.33 10.03
CA PRO A 67 -13.22 9.18 11.00
C PRO A 67 -12.44 9.20 12.33
N ASP A 68 -12.31 10.39 12.93
CA ASP A 68 -11.65 10.61 14.22
C ASP A 68 -12.35 9.85 15.38
#